data_AF-A0A919CNK8-F1
#
_entry.id   AF-A0A919CNK8-F1
#
_cell.length_a   1.000
_cell.length_b   1.000
_cell.length_c   1.000
_cell.angle_alpha   90.00
_cell.angle_beta   90.00
_cell.angle_gamma   90.00
#
_symmetry.space_group_name_H-M   'P 1'
#
loop_
_entity.id
_entity.type
_entity.pdbx_description
1 polymer ?
#
loop_
_entity_poly.entity_id
_entity_poly.type
_entity_poly.pdbx_seq_one_letter_code
_entity_poly.pdbx_strand_id
1 'polypeptide(L)'
;MDRITISVGDPVSTLEARLGPPDEARTLKNDAPATMGAAVVEYAFKDDVATLAAGGTAIPARAVQFVLDGNGKVLRILANPNAFSRSTPRLQRGTPVLADSATLPTDPALRAAPR
;
A
#
# COMPACT_ATOMS: atom_id res chain seq x y z
N MET A 1 -15.31 -8.78 -7.83
CA MET A 1 -14.20 -7.80 -7.85
C MET A 1 -12.92 -8.58 -7.93
N ASP A 2 -12.14 -8.38 -8.98
CA ASP A 2 -10.84 -9.02 -9.15
C ASP A 2 -9.84 -8.47 -8.13
N ARG A 3 -8.98 -9.37 -7.63
CA ARG A 3 -7.99 -9.09 -6.60
C ARG A 3 -6.69 -9.78 -6.94
N ILE A 4 -5.58 -9.15 -6.54
CA ILE A 4 -4.24 -9.73 -6.60
C ILE A 4 -3.71 -9.92 -5.19
N THR A 5 -3.05 -11.04 -4.95
CA THR A 5 -2.28 -11.27 -3.72
C THR A 5 -0.81 -11.15 -4.04
N ILE A 6 -0.09 -10.35 -3.24
CA ILE A 6 1.35 -10.14 -3.34
C ILE A 6 1.97 -10.59 -2.03
N SER A 7 3.02 -11.38 -2.12
CA SER A 7 3.74 -11.94 -0.97
C SER A 7 5.16 -11.40 -0.89
N VAL A 8 5.77 -11.53 0.29
CA VAL A 8 7.21 -11.29 0.44
C VAL A 8 7.99 -12.18 -0.54
N GLY A 9 8.96 -11.59 -1.24
CA GLY A 9 9.76 -12.22 -2.28
C GLY A 9 9.28 -11.95 -3.70
N ASP A 10 8.03 -11.52 -3.88
CA ASP A 10 7.50 -11.17 -5.20
C ASP A 10 8.16 -9.90 -5.74
N PRO A 11 8.38 -9.78 -7.06
CA PRO A 11 8.92 -8.55 -7.64
C PRO A 11 7.85 -7.46 -7.70
N VAL A 12 8.26 -6.20 -7.46
CA VAL A 12 7.36 -5.03 -7.57
C VAL A 12 6.78 -4.87 -8.99
N SER A 13 7.46 -5.37 -10.01
CA SER A 13 6.93 -5.35 -11.39
C SER A 13 5.62 -6.14 -11.53
N THR A 14 5.37 -7.16 -10.68
CA THR A 14 4.08 -7.86 -10.64
C THR A 14 2.95 -6.96 -10.14
N LEU A 15 3.24 -6.11 -9.14
CA LEU A 15 2.30 -5.08 -8.67
C LEU A 15 2.02 -4.08 -9.79
N GLU A 16 3.07 -3.50 -10.37
CA GLU A 16 2.95 -2.44 -11.37
C GLU A 16 2.25 -2.91 -12.65
N ALA A 17 2.52 -4.14 -13.10
CA ALA A 17 1.85 -4.72 -14.26
C ALA A 17 0.34 -4.92 -14.06
N ARG A 18 -0.12 -5.00 -12.80
CA ARG A 18 -1.50 -5.34 -12.45
C ARG A 18 -2.29 -4.14 -11.93
N LEU A 19 -1.61 -3.22 -11.25
CA LEU A 19 -2.21 -2.05 -10.57
C LEU A 19 -1.82 -0.72 -11.22
N GLY A 20 -0.87 -0.74 -12.17
CA GLY A 20 -0.20 0.45 -12.67
C GLY A 20 0.84 0.99 -11.69
N PRO A 21 1.39 2.19 -11.95
CA PRO A 21 2.43 2.77 -11.10
C PRO A 21 1.92 3.04 -9.67
N PRO A 22 2.79 2.96 -8.65
CA PRO A 22 2.43 3.26 -7.26
C PRO A 22 2.01 4.72 -7.07
N ASP A 23 1.26 5.00 -6.00
CA ASP A 23 0.84 6.36 -5.64
C ASP A 23 1.98 7.20 -5.06
N GLU A 24 2.89 6.56 -4.31
CA GLU A 24 4.13 7.16 -3.82
C GLU A 24 5.26 6.14 -3.94
N ALA A 25 6.44 6.59 -4.37
CA ALA A 25 7.66 5.78 -4.40
C ALA A 25 8.81 6.57 -3.78
N ARG A 26 9.55 5.95 -2.86
CA ARG A 26 10.66 6.58 -2.14
C ARG A 26 11.84 5.64 -2.03
N THR A 27 13.02 6.09 -2.44
CA THR A 27 14.28 5.40 -2.19
C THR A 27 14.72 5.59 -0.75
N LEU A 28 15.16 4.51 -0.10
CA LEU A 28 15.75 4.51 1.23
C LEU A 28 17.28 4.54 1.13
N LYS A 29 17.92 5.40 1.92
CA LYS A 29 19.38 5.39 2.09
C LYS A 29 19.73 4.53 3.29
N ASN A 30 19.98 3.25 3.03
CA ASN A 30 20.39 2.27 4.04
C ASN A 30 21.72 1.62 3.64
N ASP A 31 22.58 1.36 4.61
CA ASP A 31 23.88 0.71 4.39
C ASP A 31 23.74 -0.76 4.00
N ALA A 32 22.63 -1.41 4.36
CA ALA A 32 22.31 -2.80 4.04
C ALA A 32 20.94 -2.90 3.33
N PRO A 33 20.83 -2.50 2.04
CA PRO A 33 19.57 -2.43 1.31
C PRO A 33 18.85 -3.79 1.18
N ALA A 34 19.59 -4.90 1.19
CA ALA A 34 19.02 -6.25 1.12
C ALA A 34 18.21 -6.64 2.36
N THR A 35 18.52 -6.09 3.54
CA THR A 35 17.87 -6.45 4.82
C THR A 35 17.07 -5.31 5.44
N MET A 36 17.45 -4.07 5.16
CA MET A 36 16.77 -2.86 5.65
C MET A 36 15.80 -2.27 4.63
N GLY A 37 15.89 -2.70 3.37
CA GLY A 37 15.13 -2.18 2.24
C GLY A 37 15.91 -1.08 1.50
N ALA A 38 15.75 -1.05 0.18
CA ALA A 38 16.29 -0.03 -0.73
C ALA A 38 15.24 1.00 -1.14
N ALA A 39 13.97 0.64 -1.11
CA ALA A 39 12.87 1.52 -1.48
C ALA A 39 11.57 1.16 -0.75
N VAL A 40 10.62 2.08 -0.77
CA VAL A 40 9.23 1.87 -0.34
C VAL A 40 8.32 2.37 -1.44
N VAL A 41 7.33 1.56 -1.79
CA VAL A 41 6.23 1.97 -2.68
C VAL A 41 4.91 1.86 -1.92
N GLU A 42 4.00 2.79 -2.18
CA GLU A 42 2.69 2.86 -1.55
C GLU A 42 1.58 2.72 -2.59
N TYR A 43 0.59 1.89 -2.27
CA TYR A 43 -0.68 1.82 -2.98
C TYR A 43 -1.81 2.14 -2.02
N ALA A 44 -2.60 3.15 -2.34
CA ALA A 44 -3.74 3.60 -1.57
C ALA A 44 -5.04 3.31 -2.32
N PHE A 45 -6.00 2.71 -1.61
CA PHE A 45 -7.30 2.36 -2.16
C PHE A 45 -8.39 3.18 -1.47
N LYS A 46 -9.57 3.29 -2.09
CA LYS A 46 -10.82 3.79 -1.51
C LYS A 46 -11.58 2.62 -0.89
N ASP A 47 -12.32 2.88 0.18
CA ASP A 47 -13.11 1.85 0.86
C ASP A 47 -14.33 1.59 -0.01
N ASP A 48 -14.74 0.33 -0.06
CA ASP A 48 -15.94 -0.05 -0.78
C ASP A 48 -17.14 0.71 -0.18
N VAL A 49 -18.02 1.22 -1.05
CA VAL A 49 -19.20 2.03 -0.68
C VAL A 49 -20.10 1.29 0.31
N ALA A 50 -20.12 -0.04 0.27
CA ALA A 50 -20.83 -0.88 1.25
C ALA A 50 -20.37 -0.65 2.70
N THR A 51 -19.10 -0.31 2.90
CA THR A 51 -18.50 0.03 4.21
C THR A 51 -18.79 1.47 4.62
N LEU A 52 -18.90 2.39 3.65
CA LEU A 52 -19.25 3.81 3.87
C LEU A 52 -20.72 3.99 4.24
N ALA A 53 -21.61 3.13 3.72
CA ALA A 53 -23.04 3.14 4.02
C ALA A 53 -23.37 2.87 5.51
N ALA A 54 -22.40 2.42 6.32
CA ALA A 54 -22.50 2.31 7.77
C ALA A 54 -22.30 3.64 8.53
N GLY A 55 -22.16 4.79 7.84
CA GLY A 55 -22.35 6.12 8.44
C GLY A 55 -21.10 6.92 8.81
N GLY A 56 -19.98 6.77 8.08
CA GLY A 56 -18.75 7.53 8.32
C GLY A 56 -18.41 8.55 7.21
N THR A 57 -18.09 9.79 7.58
CA THR A 57 -17.52 10.82 6.70
C THR A 57 -16.23 10.32 6.03
N ALA A 58 -16.16 10.42 4.69
CA ALA A 58 -15.06 10.01 3.80
C ALA A 58 -13.67 9.92 4.47
N ILE A 59 -13.28 8.70 4.82
CA ILE A 59 -11.95 8.35 5.36
C ILE A 59 -11.16 7.68 4.22
N PRO A 60 -9.88 8.03 3.98
CA PRO A 60 -9.00 7.22 3.17
C PRO A 60 -8.73 5.89 3.89
N ALA A 61 -9.57 4.93 3.62
CA ALA A 61 -9.27 3.65 3.00
C ALA A 61 -7.80 3.22 2.84
N ARG A 62 -7.63 1.93 3.07
CA ARG A 62 -6.39 1.19 3.33
C ARG A 62 -5.25 1.58 2.37
N ALA A 63 -4.10 1.97 2.93
CA ALA A 63 -2.85 2.00 2.18
C ALA A 63 -1.96 0.82 2.57
N VAL A 64 -1.31 0.27 1.56
CA VAL A 64 -0.36 -0.82 1.71
C VAL A 64 0.99 -0.33 1.20
N GLN A 65 1.98 -0.39 2.08
CA GLN A 65 3.35 -0.06 1.76
C GLN A 65 4.15 -1.34 1.56
N PHE A 66 4.90 -1.39 0.47
CA PHE A 66 5.81 -2.47 0.16
C PHE A 66 7.24 -1.95 0.29
N VAL A 67 7.98 -2.50 1.25
CA VAL A 67 9.42 -2.26 1.37
C VAL A 67 10.12 -3.21 0.40
N LEU A 68 10.94 -2.66 -0.48
CA LEU A 68 11.63 -3.40 -1.53
C LEU A 68 13.11 -3.57 -1.20
N ASP A 69 13.71 -4.68 -1.61
CA ASP A 69 15.16 -4.87 -1.61
C ASP A 69 15.85 -4.13 -2.78
N GLY A 70 17.18 -4.25 -2.87
CA GLY A 70 17.96 -3.65 -3.95
C GLY A 70 17.69 -4.21 -5.36
N ASN A 71 16.95 -5.32 -5.46
CA ASN A 71 16.55 -5.95 -6.72
C ASN A 71 15.09 -5.66 -7.07
N GLY A 72 14.39 -4.85 -6.27
CA GLY A 72 12.97 -4.54 -6.45
C GLY A 72 12.02 -5.66 -6.02
N LYS A 73 12.47 -6.60 -5.18
CA LYS A 73 11.60 -7.63 -4.57
C LYS A 73 11.02 -7.14 -3.26
N VAL A 74 9.79 -7.53 -2.96
CA VAL A 74 9.12 -7.23 -1.70
C VAL A 74 9.87 -7.90 -0.56
N LEU A 75 10.45 -7.08 0.32
CA LEU A 75 11.13 -7.52 1.54
C LEU A 75 10.16 -7.55 2.72
N ARG A 76 9.26 -6.56 2.82
CA ARG A 76 8.24 -6.47 3.89
C ARG A 76 6.99 -5.81 3.36
N ILE A 77 5.85 -6.22 3.90
CA ILE A 77 4.56 -5.61 3.61
C ILE A 77 4.04 -4.97 4.90
N LEU A 78 3.77 -3.67 4.82
CA LEU A 78 3.19 -2.89 5.88
C LEU A 78 1.76 -2.54 5.46
N ALA A 79 0.82 -3.35 5.94
CA ALA A 79 -0.59 -3.04 5.78
C ALA A 79 -0.98 -2.05 6.87
N ASN A 80 -1.36 -0.84 6.46
CA ASN A 80 -1.92 0.13 7.39
C ASN A 80 -3.42 0.28 7.11
N PRO A 81 -4.28 -0.34 7.95
CA PRO A 81 -5.72 -0.23 7.78
C PRO A 81 -6.23 1.21 7.97
N ASN A 82 -5.42 2.11 8.55
CA ASN A 82 -5.77 3.50 8.89
C ASN A 82 -4.82 4.52 8.24
N ALA A 83 -4.26 4.24 7.06
CA ALA A 83 -3.29 5.12 6.44
C ALA A 83 -3.91 6.47 6.02
N PHE A 84 -3.60 7.49 6.81
CA PHE A 84 -3.95 8.88 6.54
C PHE A 84 -3.53 9.33 5.13
N SER A 85 -4.50 9.89 4.42
CA SER A 85 -4.20 10.97 3.47
C SER A 85 -3.87 12.24 4.26
N ARG A 86 -2.81 12.97 3.89
CA ARG A 86 -2.37 14.22 4.56
C ARG A 86 -3.42 15.34 4.59
N SER A 87 -4.57 15.17 3.94
CA SER A 87 -5.64 16.16 3.83
C SER A 87 -6.67 16.14 4.99
N THR A 88 -6.55 15.27 6.00
CA THR A 88 -7.46 15.28 7.18
C THR A 88 -6.69 15.31 8.51
N PRO A 89 -6.88 16.33 9.38
CA PRO A 89 -5.95 16.57 10.49
C PRO A 89 -6.00 15.63 11.70
N ARG A 90 -7.01 14.76 11.89
CA ARG A 90 -7.13 13.99 13.17
C ARG A 90 -7.95 12.70 13.04
N LEU A 91 -7.32 11.55 12.83
CA LEU A 91 -7.95 10.22 13.00
C LEU A 91 -6.92 9.11 13.33
N GLN A 92 -6.66 8.85 14.61
CA GLN A 92 -5.99 7.64 15.16
C GLN A 92 -5.03 6.88 14.22
N ARG A 93 -3.71 7.11 14.37
CA ARG A 93 -2.67 6.26 13.77
C ARG A 93 -2.87 4.82 14.25
N GLY A 94 -3.43 3.95 13.40
CA GLY A 94 -3.40 2.51 13.62
C GLY A 94 -1.95 2.03 13.58
N THR A 95 -1.62 1.04 14.41
CA THR A 95 -0.30 0.41 14.38
C THR A 95 -0.14 -0.32 13.05
N PRO A 96 0.87 -0.02 12.21
CA PRO A 96 1.12 -0.77 11.00
C PRO A 96 1.36 -2.24 11.36
N VAL A 97 0.67 -3.14 10.66
CA VAL A 97 0.81 -4.59 10.86
C VAL A 97 1.75 -5.12 9.78
N LEU A 98 2.78 -5.84 10.21
CA LEU A 98 3.63 -6.61 9.29
C LEU A 98 2.84 -7.80 8.77
N ALA A 99 2.84 -7.97 7.46
CA ALA A 99 2.17 -9.09 6.80
C ALA A 99 3.14 -9.81 5.86
N ASP A 100 2.94 -11.12 5.72
CA ASP A 100 3.68 -11.94 4.74
C ASP A 100 3.08 -11.85 3.34
N SER A 101 1.80 -11.45 3.25
CA SER A 101 1.09 -11.18 2.00
C SER A 101 0.02 -10.10 2.16
N ALA A 102 -0.32 -9.42 1.06
CA ALA A 102 -1.44 -8.48 0.99
C ALA A 102 -2.29 -8.77 -0.25
N THR A 103 -3.62 -8.75 -0.06
CA THR A 103 -4.59 -8.85 -1.14
C THR A 103 -5.15 -7.48 -1.48
N LEU A 104 -4.94 -7.05 -2.72
CA LEU A 104 -5.29 -5.72 -3.22
C LEU A 104 -6.36 -5.83 -4.31
N PRO A 105 -7.32 -4.91 -4.39
CA PRO A 105 -8.22 -4.83 -5.53
C PRO A 105 -7.47 -4.36 -6.78
N THR A 106 -7.82 -4.93 -7.94
CA THR A 106 -7.21 -4.55 -9.23
C THR A 106 -8.02 -3.50 -9.99
N ASP A 107 -9.20 -3.12 -9.48
CA ASP A 107 -10.04 -2.10 -10.10
C ASP A 107 -9.40 -0.70 -9.93
N PRO A 108 -9.02 -0.02 -11.03
CA PRO A 108 -8.42 1.31 -10.96
C PRO A 108 -9.37 2.37 -10.39
N ALA A 109 -10.70 2.19 -10.44
CA ALA A 109 -11.66 3.12 -9.85
C ALA A 109 -11.56 3.16 -8.32
N LEU A 110 -11.10 2.06 -7.72
CA LEU A 110 -10.83 1.93 -6.29
C LEU A 110 -9.49 2.53 -5.89
N ARG A 111 -8.63 2.95 -6.82
CA ARG A 111 -7.42 3.68 -6.43
C ARG A 111 -7.76 5.04 -5.84
N ALA A 112 -7.03 5.41 -4.79
CA ALA A 112 -6.96 6.80 -4.38
C ALA A 112 -6.31 7.61 -5.52
N ALA A 113 -6.65 8.89 -5.65
CA ALA A 113 -5.99 9.72 -6.66
C ALA A 113 -4.49 9.79 -6.34
N PRO A 114 -3.60 9.59 -7.34
CA PRO A 114 -2.17 9.77 -7.14
C PRO A 114 -1.89 11.21 -6.71
N ARG A 115 -0.89 11.39 -5.85
CA ARG A 115 -0.52 12.70 -5.30
C ARG A 115 0.32 13.52 -6.26
#